data_AF-A0A8S1GNK7-F1
#
_entry.id   AF-A0A8S1GNK7-F1
#
_cell.length_a   1.000
_cell.length_b   1.000
_cell.length_c   1.000
_cell.angle_alpha   90.00
_cell.angle_beta   90.00
_cell.angle_gamma   90.00
#
_symmetry.space_group_name_H-M   'P 1'
#
loop_
_entity.id
_entity.type
_entity.pdbx_description
1 polymer ?
#
loop_
_entity_poly.entity_id
_entity_poly.type
_entity_poly.pdbx_seq_one_letter_code
_entity_poly.pdbx_strand_id
1 'polypeptide(L)'
;MSAAQYARLVPKKYRSRTLPKIDRPWRPRIVAWAGPAAFYPNRFYEIDKWYKARIDKPQKVQKMHIIDPAEHSRSLDELLANKGVEEINIGFKVMKVSEAREKSVDEKKNLERISRHMELLINVDETKNPNLGVYKHFKIFEHLFGEATFFHTVQQLDVSFGEDVVFSGNVIEAANTSAPPSVVIESLGNAFNTLMMVNLDGNPYEKKGEMIHWLVTNIPDGQPVHKGAEVMKYLQPLPFYGTGYHRVALILFRHDEPISLTPNLNDEKLEDRAHEIAKIYKENEKVLTPSGIKFFQTSYDDSVKQTLHSLGLKSPLYSYEYNEALKPDQREFPERPQPFNLYLDMYRDPKEIEEEVVEKRLETAQLEQVQVSKWRDPNYVENKKTLPAWQHEKIYSREGRHKAYIRNPIDS
;
A
#
# COMPACT_ATOMS: atom_id res chain seq x y z
N MET A 1 -30.82 -48.82 -73.30
CA MET A 1 -31.39 -49.48 -72.12
C MET A 1 -31.53 -48.44 -71.02
N SER A 2 -32.72 -48.29 -70.44
CA SER A 2 -32.98 -47.26 -69.42
C SER A 2 -32.36 -47.64 -68.08
N ALA A 3 -32.08 -46.65 -67.23
CA ALA A 3 -31.47 -46.83 -65.91
C ALA A 3 -32.23 -47.83 -65.00
N ALA A 4 -33.52 -48.06 -65.27
CA ALA A 4 -34.35 -49.04 -64.56
C ALA A 4 -33.96 -50.51 -64.84
N GLN A 5 -33.29 -50.80 -65.97
CA GLN A 5 -32.87 -52.16 -66.34
C GLN A 5 -31.48 -52.54 -65.80
N TYR A 6 -30.62 -51.55 -65.51
CA TYR A 6 -29.29 -51.80 -64.93
C TYR A 6 -29.38 -52.23 -63.44
N ALA A 7 -30.43 -51.82 -62.74
CA ALA A 7 -30.67 -52.13 -61.34
C ALA A 7 -31.05 -53.61 -61.06
N ARG A 8 -31.30 -54.43 -62.09
CA ARG A 8 -31.66 -55.86 -61.94
C ARG A 8 -30.47 -56.82 -61.96
N LEU A 9 -29.26 -56.35 -62.26
CA LEU A 9 -28.05 -57.17 -62.22
C LEU A 9 -27.30 -56.97 -60.91
N VAL A 10 -27.97 -57.29 -59.79
CA VAL A 10 -27.29 -57.47 -58.51
C VAL A 10 -27.27 -58.97 -58.19
N PRO A 11 -26.11 -59.63 -58.17
CA PRO A 11 -25.99 -60.88 -57.44
C PRO A 11 -26.01 -60.53 -55.94
N LYS A 12 -27.12 -60.84 -55.27
CA LYS A 12 -27.18 -60.89 -53.80
C LYS A 12 -26.17 -61.94 -53.32
N LYS A 13 -25.06 -61.51 -52.74
CA LYS A 13 -24.20 -62.36 -51.91
C LYS A 13 -23.87 -61.64 -50.61
N TYR A 14 -24.38 -62.24 -49.53
CA TYR A 14 -24.14 -61.99 -48.11
C TYR A 14 -22.91 -61.13 -47.77
N ARG A 15 -23.12 -59.94 -47.20
CA ARG A 15 -22.11 -59.20 -46.42
C ARG A 15 -22.75 -58.69 -45.13
N SER A 16 -22.05 -58.93 -44.03
CA SER A 16 -22.44 -58.76 -42.61
C SER A 16 -23.04 -57.39 -42.25
N ARG A 17 -23.90 -57.35 -41.22
CA ARG A 17 -24.48 -56.11 -40.63
C ARG A 17 -23.48 -55.21 -39.88
N THR A 18 -22.19 -55.51 -39.96
CA THR A 18 -21.12 -54.69 -39.38
C THR A 18 -19.97 -54.57 -40.38
N LEU A 19 -19.52 -53.34 -40.61
CA LEU A 19 -18.26 -53.06 -41.31
C LEU A 19 -17.10 -53.71 -40.53
N PRO A 20 -16.06 -54.25 -41.18
CA PRO A 20 -14.88 -54.72 -40.47
C PRO A 20 -14.26 -53.56 -39.68
N LYS A 21 -14.15 -53.72 -38.37
CA LYS A 21 -13.32 -52.85 -37.54
C LYS A 21 -11.86 -53.18 -37.89
N ILE A 22 -11.25 -52.33 -38.70
CA ILE A 22 -9.79 -52.29 -38.82
C ILE A 22 -9.27 -51.75 -37.50
N ASP A 23 -8.45 -52.54 -36.81
CA ASP A 23 -7.79 -52.13 -35.59
C ASP A 23 -6.87 -50.95 -35.92
N ARG A 24 -7.19 -49.77 -35.38
CA ARG A 24 -6.39 -48.57 -35.62
C ARG A 24 -5.25 -48.61 -34.62
N PRO A 25 -3.96 -48.55 -35.03
CA PRO A 25 -2.88 -48.41 -34.06
C PRO A 25 -3.15 -47.15 -33.22
N TRP A 26 -2.93 -47.30 -31.91
CA TRP A 26 -3.14 -46.26 -30.91
C TRP A 26 -2.56 -44.93 -31.40
N ARG A 27 -3.42 -43.95 -31.70
CA ARG A 27 -2.94 -42.58 -31.91
C ARG A 27 -2.49 -42.02 -30.56
N PRO A 28 -1.26 -41.48 -30.43
CA PRO A 28 -0.93 -40.64 -29.29
C PRO A 28 -1.91 -39.45 -29.29
N ARG A 29 -2.62 -39.25 -28.18
CA ARG A 29 -3.78 -38.34 -28.06
C ARG A 29 -3.48 -36.85 -28.29
N ILE A 30 -2.25 -36.45 -28.62
CA ILE A 30 -1.82 -35.04 -28.59
C ILE A 30 -1.22 -34.51 -29.91
N VAL A 31 -0.97 -35.35 -30.93
CA VAL A 31 -0.26 -34.90 -32.17
C VAL A 31 -1.15 -34.90 -33.42
N ALA A 32 -2.43 -34.53 -33.30
CA ALA A 32 -3.31 -34.42 -34.47
C ALA A 32 -4.20 -33.18 -34.41
N TRP A 33 -3.58 -32.00 -34.44
CA TRP A 33 -4.28 -30.76 -34.81
C TRP A 33 -3.70 -30.05 -36.02
N ALA A 34 -3.02 -30.81 -36.89
CA ALA A 34 -2.74 -30.42 -38.26
C ALA A 34 -2.45 -31.72 -39.05
N GLY A 35 -3.41 -32.19 -39.85
CA GLY A 35 -3.08 -33.16 -40.90
C GLY A 35 -2.18 -32.51 -41.96
N PRO A 36 -1.63 -33.28 -42.93
CA PRO A 36 -0.87 -32.75 -44.07
C PRO A 36 -1.60 -31.63 -44.84
N ALA A 37 -2.93 -31.60 -44.68
CA ALA A 37 -3.86 -30.57 -45.10
C ALA A 37 -3.58 -29.14 -44.61
N ALA A 38 -2.81 -28.94 -43.53
CA ALA A 38 -2.50 -27.63 -42.94
C ALA A 38 -1.42 -26.83 -43.70
N PHE A 39 -0.75 -27.45 -44.68
CA PHE A 39 0.38 -26.85 -45.40
C PHE A 39 0.07 -26.52 -46.87
N TYR A 40 -1.20 -26.51 -47.30
CA TYR A 40 -1.55 -26.16 -48.69
C TYR A 40 -1.72 -24.64 -48.85
N PRO A 41 -1.01 -23.99 -49.81
CA PRO A 41 -0.96 -22.51 -49.94
C PRO A 41 -2.29 -21.80 -50.24
N ASN A 42 -3.28 -22.50 -50.81
CA ASN A 42 -4.40 -21.83 -51.49
C ASN A 42 -5.79 -22.06 -50.88
N ARG A 43 -5.92 -22.56 -49.64
CA ARG A 43 -7.25 -22.79 -49.03
C ARG A 43 -7.85 -21.61 -48.25
N PHE A 44 -7.17 -20.46 -48.22
CA PHE A 44 -7.57 -19.30 -47.42
C PHE A 44 -8.72 -18.45 -48.00
N TYR A 45 -9.32 -18.81 -49.15
CA TYR A 45 -10.24 -17.91 -49.88
C TYR A 45 -11.70 -18.34 -49.99
N GLU A 46 -12.10 -19.52 -49.51
CA GLU A 46 -13.53 -19.74 -49.23
C GLU A 46 -13.80 -19.36 -47.77
N ILE A 47 -14.40 -18.18 -47.61
CA ILE A 47 -14.75 -17.58 -46.32
C ILE A 47 -15.90 -18.38 -45.72
N ASP A 48 -15.53 -19.49 -45.08
CA ASP A 48 -16.46 -20.32 -44.35
C ASP A 48 -16.83 -19.57 -43.06
N LYS A 49 -18.10 -19.15 -42.93
CA LYS A 49 -18.60 -18.41 -41.74
C LYS A 49 -18.35 -19.20 -40.45
N TRP A 50 -18.22 -20.52 -40.55
CA TRP A 50 -17.88 -21.43 -39.45
C TRP A 50 -16.42 -21.30 -38.97
N TYR A 51 -15.52 -20.76 -39.79
CA TYR A 51 -14.10 -20.58 -39.48
C TYR A 51 -13.84 -19.32 -38.62
N LYS A 52 -14.63 -18.24 -38.80
CA LYS A 52 -14.52 -17.02 -37.98
C LYS A 52 -14.90 -17.22 -36.51
N ALA A 53 -15.87 -18.08 -36.22
CA ALA A 53 -16.27 -18.40 -34.85
C ALA A 53 -15.16 -19.09 -34.03
N ARG A 54 -14.12 -19.62 -34.69
CA ARG A 54 -12.90 -20.15 -34.04
C ARG A 54 -11.75 -19.15 -33.96
N ILE A 55 -11.80 -18.06 -34.72
CA ILE A 55 -10.73 -17.03 -34.78
C ILE A 55 -10.99 -15.89 -33.79
N ASP A 56 -12.26 -15.63 -33.43
CA ASP A 56 -12.51 -14.82 -32.25
C ASP A 56 -11.92 -15.54 -31.05
N LYS A 57 -10.81 -15.00 -30.52
CA LYS A 57 -10.30 -15.36 -29.21
C LYS A 57 -11.52 -15.36 -28.30
N PRO A 58 -11.94 -16.50 -27.71
CA PRO A 58 -12.96 -16.43 -26.67
C PRO A 58 -12.36 -15.48 -25.63
N GLN A 59 -13.02 -14.34 -25.41
CA GLN A 59 -12.63 -13.44 -24.34
C GLN A 59 -12.65 -14.30 -23.09
N LYS A 60 -11.46 -14.67 -22.58
CA LYS A 60 -11.36 -15.30 -21.28
C LYS A 60 -11.77 -14.23 -20.29
N VAL A 61 -13.04 -14.22 -19.95
CA VAL A 61 -13.39 -13.90 -18.58
C VAL A 61 -12.51 -14.83 -17.74
N GLN A 62 -11.81 -14.30 -16.74
CA GLN A 62 -11.05 -15.12 -15.79
C GLN A 62 -11.92 -16.31 -15.38
N LYS A 63 -11.35 -17.50 -15.13
CA LYS A 63 -12.13 -18.66 -14.67
C LYS A 63 -12.88 -18.18 -13.44
N MET A 64 -14.15 -17.83 -13.61
CA MET A 64 -14.97 -17.33 -12.54
C MET A 64 -15.08 -18.54 -11.64
N HIS A 65 -14.38 -18.52 -10.51
CA HIS A 65 -14.68 -19.45 -9.45
C HIS A 65 -16.15 -19.20 -9.15
N ILE A 66 -16.99 -20.18 -9.48
CA ILE A 66 -18.38 -20.15 -9.05
C ILE A 66 -18.25 -20.35 -7.54
N ILE A 67 -18.20 -19.24 -6.82
CA ILE A 67 -18.27 -19.24 -5.36
C ILE A 67 -19.65 -19.80 -5.08
N ASP A 68 -19.71 -21.03 -4.57
CA ASP A 68 -20.97 -21.57 -4.08
C ASP A 68 -21.37 -20.71 -2.87
N PRO A 69 -22.45 -19.92 -2.95
CA PRO A 69 -22.86 -19.06 -1.85
C PRO A 69 -23.15 -19.87 -0.57
N ALA A 70 -23.48 -21.16 -0.72
CA ALA A 70 -23.69 -22.07 0.40
C ALA A 70 -22.39 -22.44 1.14
N GLU A 71 -21.24 -22.46 0.46
CA GLU A 71 -19.93 -22.71 1.09
C GLU A 71 -19.35 -21.46 1.77
N HIS A 72 -19.82 -20.27 1.39
CA HIS A 72 -19.35 -18.97 1.89
C HIS A 72 -20.46 -18.28 2.69
N SER A 73 -20.96 -18.98 3.72
CA SER A 73 -22.05 -18.46 4.58
C SER A 73 -21.62 -17.33 5.52
N ARG A 74 -20.31 -17.07 5.65
CA ARG A 74 -19.79 -16.00 6.49
C ARG A 74 -19.90 -14.68 5.76
N SER A 75 -20.45 -13.68 6.43
CA SER A 75 -20.46 -12.31 5.90
C SER A 75 -19.03 -11.77 5.76
N LEU A 76 -18.83 -10.79 4.88
CA LEU A 76 -17.54 -10.09 4.79
C LEU A 76 -17.16 -9.47 6.14
N ASP A 77 -18.17 -8.96 6.86
CA ASP A 77 -18.00 -8.40 8.21
C ASP A 77 -17.50 -9.45 9.19
N GLU A 78 -17.98 -10.69 9.14
CA GLU A 78 -17.46 -11.80 9.97
C GLU A 78 -16.03 -12.20 9.62
N LEU A 79 -15.64 -12.10 8.35
CA LEU A 79 -14.27 -12.42 7.91
C LEU A 79 -13.28 -11.32 8.28
N LEU A 80 -13.73 -10.06 8.25
CA LEU A 80 -12.95 -8.89 8.63
C LEU A 80 -13.03 -8.57 10.13
N ALA A 81 -14.00 -9.15 10.84
CA ALA A 81 -14.14 -8.97 12.28
C ALA A 81 -12.93 -9.56 13.00
N ASN A 82 -12.10 -8.67 13.53
CA ASN A 82 -11.11 -9.05 14.53
C ASN A 82 -11.84 -9.64 15.73
N LYS A 83 -11.34 -10.76 16.28
CA LYS A 83 -11.88 -11.35 17.50
C LYS A 83 -11.95 -10.25 18.57
N GLY A 84 -13.15 -9.92 19.04
CA GLY A 84 -13.39 -8.79 19.93
C GLY A 84 -12.60 -8.95 21.23
N VAL A 85 -11.46 -8.28 21.32
CA VAL A 85 -10.74 -8.09 22.57
C VAL A 85 -11.35 -6.86 23.24
N GLU A 86 -11.69 -6.99 24.52
CA GLU A 86 -12.24 -5.87 25.29
C GLU A 86 -11.21 -4.74 25.35
N GLU A 87 -11.64 -3.52 25.02
CA GLU A 87 -10.75 -2.36 25.04
C GLU A 87 -10.49 -1.90 26.48
N ILE A 88 -9.22 -1.74 26.83
CA ILE A 88 -8.75 -1.34 28.17
C ILE A 88 -8.33 0.13 28.11
N ASN A 89 -8.94 0.96 28.98
CA ASN A 89 -8.51 2.34 29.18
C ASN A 89 -7.37 2.41 30.20
N ILE A 90 -6.19 2.84 29.76
CA ILE A 90 -4.97 2.94 30.59
C ILE A 90 -4.74 4.37 31.14
N GLY A 91 -5.52 5.36 30.70
CA GLY A 91 -5.33 6.75 31.11
C GLY A 91 -6.31 7.23 32.17
N PHE A 92 -6.27 8.53 32.42
CA PHE A 92 -7.17 9.16 33.37
C PHE A 92 -8.64 9.06 32.94
N LYS A 93 -9.52 9.00 33.94
CA LYS A 93 -10.96 9.09 33.71
C LYS A 93 -11.30 10.47 33.14
N VAL A 94 -12.02 10.50 32.02
CA VAL A 94 -12.50 11.74 31.42
C VAL A 94 -13.39 12.47 32.43
N MET A 95 -13.07 13.73 32.74
CA MET A 95 -13.96 14.57 33.51
C MET A 95 -15.26 14.74 32.72
N LYS A 96 -16.40 14.37 33.32
CA LYS A 96 -17.71 14.71 32.75
C LYS A 96 -17.78 16.23 32.71
N VAL A 97 -17.70 16.80 31.51
CA VAL A 97 -17.99 18.22 31.31
C VAL A 97 -19.39 18.43 31.88
N SER A 98 -19.52 19.37 32.81
CA SER A 98 -20.83 19.77 33.34
C SER A 98 -21.76 19.95 32.15
N GLU A 99 -22.90 19.26 32.16
CA GLU A 99 -23.89 19.31 31.09
C GLU A 99 -24.02 20.75 30.60
N ALA A 100 -23.79 20.96 29.31
CA ALA A 100 -23.78 22.30 28.73
C ALA A 100 -25.04 23.02 29.20
N ARG A 101 -24.87 24.22 29.79
CA ARG A 101 -25.96 25.01 30.36
C ARG A 101 -27.16 24.95 29.43
N GLU A 102 -28.28 24.46 29.92
CA GLU A 102 -29.50 24.43 29.12
C GLU A 102 -29.82 25.86 28.66
N LYS A 103 -29.80 26.06 27.34
CA LYS A 103 -30.09 27.37 26.74
C LYS A 103 -31.52 27.76 27.08
N SER A 104 -31.72 29.03 27.41
CA SER A 104 -33.04 29.56 27.74
C SER A 104 -34.00 29.45 26.54
N VAL A 105 -35.31 29.50 26.79
CA VAL A 105 -36.32 29.38 25.72
C VAL A 105 -36.14 30.48 24.67
N ASP A 106 -35.76 31.69 25.08
CA ASP A 106 -35.58 32.82 24.17
C ASP A 106 -34.28 32.72 23.38
N GLU A 107 -33.19 32.22 23.97
CA GLU A 107 -31.95 31.89 23.24
C GLU A 107 -32.21 30.84 22.16
N LYS A 108 -33.01 29.81 22.47
CA LYS A 108 -33.38 28.77 21.49
C LYS A 108 -34.17 29.35 20.32
N LYS A 109 -35.15 30.24 20.58
CA LYS A 109 -35.91 30.95 19.52
C LYS A 109 -35.00 31.84 18.67
N ASN A 110 -34.04 32.52 19.28
CA ASN A 110 -33.09 33.36 18.55
C ASN A 110 -32.16 32.53 17.67
N LEU A 111 -31.61 31.43 18.19
CA LEU A 111 -30.79 30.50 17.41
C LEU A 111 -31.58 29.86 16.27
N GLU A 112 -32.86 29.54 16.48
CA GLU A 112 -33.76 29.04 15.44
C GLU A 112 -33.97 30.07 14.32
N ARG A 113 -34.21 31.34 14.66
CA ARG A 113 -34.31 32.43 13.67
C ARG A 113 -33.03 32.56 12.85
N ILE A 114 -31.88 32.62 13.50
CA ILE A 114 -30.57 32.73 12.83
C ILE A 114 -30.31 31.49 11.95
N SER A 115 -30.68 30.30 12.42
CA SER A 115 -30.59 29.06 11.64
C SER A 115 -31.48 29.07 10.39
N ARG A 116 -32.71 29.59 10.48
CA ARG A 116 -33.61 29.74 9.31
C ARG A 116 -33.05 30.66 8.24
N HIS A 117 -32.25 31.65 8.63
CA HIS A 117 -31.55 32.56 7.72
C HIS A 117 -30.17 32.05 7.28
N MET A 118 -29.74 30.87 7.74
CA MET A 118 -28.41 30.28 7.51
C MET A 118 -27.25 31.18 7.97
N GLU A 119 -27.45 31.96 9.02
CA GLU A 119 -26.43 32.86 9.60
C GLU A 119 -25.78 32.28 10.86
N LEU A 120 -26.11 31.04 11.23
CA LEU A 120 -25.66 30.44 12.48
C LEU A 120 -24.23 29.92 12.33
N LEU A 121 -23.29 30.60 12.98
CA LEU A 121 -21.87 30.22 13.00
C LEU A 121 -21.54 29.48 14.30
N ILE A 122 -20.76 28.41 14.16
CA ILE A 122 -20.21 27.65 15.29
C ILE A 122 -18.74 28.06 15.43
N ASN A 123 -18.33 28.43 16.64
CA ASN A 123 -16.92 28.67 16.91
C ASN A 123 -16.17 27.34 16.96
N VAL A 124 -15.38 27.06 15.93
CA VAL A 124 -14.63 25.80 15.81
C VAL A 124 -13.56 25.69 16.89
N ASP A 125 -12.98 26.81 17.34
CA ASP A 125 -11.91 26.83 18.34
C ASP A 125 -12.40 26.38 19.72
N GLU A 126 -13.69 26.59 20.02
CA GLU A 126 -14.33 26.14 21.27
C GLU A 126 -14.80 24.68 21.22
N THR A 127 -14.87 24.08 20.03
CA THR A 127 -15.34 22.69 19.88
C THR A 127 -14.23 21.70 20.25
N LYS A 128 -14.41 21.02 21.40
CA LYS A 128 -13.54 19.89 21.79
C LYS A 128 -13.84 18.69 20.90
N ASN A 129 -12.94 18.36 19.97
CA ASN A 129 -13.05 17.16 19.16
C ASN A 129 -12.30 15.97 19.82
N PRO A 130 -13.01 14.92 20.25
CA PRO A 130 -12.35 13.71 20.72
C PRO A 130 -11.72 12.96 19.53
N ASN A 131 -10.40 13.06 19.38
CA ASN A 131 -9.66 12.49 18.25
C ASN A 131 -9.44 10.96 18.32
N LEU A 132 -10.14 10.24 19.21
CA LEU A 132 -9.91 8.81 19.45
C LEU A 132 -10.01 7.96 18.16
N GLY A 133 -10.96 8.27 17.27
CA GLY A 133 -11.11 7.59 15.99
C GLY A 133 -9.89 7.73 15.08
N VAL A 134 -9.23 8.90 15.10
CA VAL A 134 -8.01 9.15 14.31
C VAL A 134 -6.86 8.31 14.83
N TYR A 135 -6.64 8.30 16.15
CA TYR A 135 -5.60 7.48 16.76
C TYR A 135 -5.81 5.97 16.54
N LYS A 136 -7.05 5.50 16.53
CA LYS A 136 -7.40 4.11 16.20
C LYS A 136 -7.14 3.79 14.72
N HIS A 137 -7.52 4.70 13.81
CA HIS A 137 -7.25 4.54 12.38
C HIS A 137 -5.74 4.41 12.11
N PHE A 138 -4.93 5.25 12.75
CA PHE A 138 -3.48 5.20 12.66
C PHE A 138 -2.84 4.18 13.61
N LYS A 139 -3.60 3.32 14.29
CA LYS A 139 -3.09 2.27 15.20
C LYS A 139 -2.02 2.75 16.20
N ILE A 140 -2.12 4.00 16.65
CA ILE A 140 -1.08 4.63 17.48
C ILE A 140 -0.99 3.92 18.85
N PHE A 141 -2.14 3.69 19.50
CA PHE A 141 -2.18 3.00 20.79
C PHE A 141 -1.75 1.53 20.70
N GLU A 142 -2.20 0.83 19.66
CA GLU A 142 -1.85 -0.58 19.41
C GLU A 142 -0.33 -0.77 19.33
N HIS A 143 0.36 0.12 18.62
CA HIS A 143 1.81 0.03 18.45
C HIS A 143 2.59 0.52 19.69
N LEU A 144 2.06 1.49 20.45
CA LEU A 144 2.76 2.02 21.64
C LEU A 144 2.60 1.16 22.90
N PHE A 145 1.39 0.69 23.17
CA PHE A 145 1.02 0.05 24.44
C PHE A 145 0.50 -1.39 24.28
N GLY A 146 0.28 -1.83 23.04
CA GLY A 146 -0.22 -3.16 22.71
C GLY A 146 -1.70 -3.18 22.31
N GLU A 147 -2.15 -4.35 21.88
CA GLU A 147 -3.51 -4.57 21.37
C GLU A 147 -4.60 -4.18 22.38
N ALA A 148 -5.71 -3.65 21.87
CA ALA A 148 -6.90 -3.28 22.64
C ALA A 148 -6.69 -2.25 23.77
N THR A 149 -5.61 -1.47 23.72
CA THR A 149 -5.38 -0.37 24.67
C THR A 149 -5.81 0.97 24.09
N PHE A 150 -6.31 1.87 24.93
CA PHE A 150 -6.55 3.25 24.57
C PHE A 150 -6.50 4.16 25.80
N PHE A 151 -6.40 5.47 25.56
CA PHE A 151 -6.70 6.47 26.58
C PHE A 151 -7.27 7.74 25.95
N HIS A 152 -7.88 8.58 26.79
CA HIS A 152 -8.38 9.88 26.38
C HIS A 152 -7.37 10.96 26.72
N THR A 153 -7.21 11.93 25.82
CA THR A 153 -6.48 13.17 26.10
C THR A 153 -7.25 13.99 27.13
N VAL A 154 -6.76 14.00 28.37
CA VAL A 154 -7.34 14.77 29.50
C VAL A 154 -6.60 16.09 29.70
N GLN A 155 -5.31 16.13 29.38
CA GLN A 155 -4.46 17.31 29.48
C GLN A 155 -4.11 17.82 28.08
N GLN A 156 -4.34 19.10 27.81
CA GLN A 156 -3.98 19.69 26.53
C GLN A 156 -2.45 19.81 26.39
N LEU A 157 -1.97 19.39 25.22
CA LEU A 157 -0.58 19.43 24.83
C LEU A 157 -0.50 20.17 23.50
N ASP A 158 0.16 21.33 23.47
CA ASP A 158 0.41 22.07 22.26
C ASP A 158 1.88 22.03 21.90
N VAL A 159 2.15 21.64 20.65
CA VAL A 159 3.50 21.39 20.15
C VAL A 159 3.62 22.09 18.81
N SER A 160 4.68 22.87 18.63
CA SER A 160 5.01 23.49 17.35
C SER A 160 6.50 23.39 17.02
N PHE A 161 6.80 23.18 15.75
CA PHE A 161 8.13 23.21 15.17
C PHE A 161 8.26 24.51 14.36
N GLY A 162 8.74 25.57 15.02
CA GLY A 162 8.75 26.91 14.41
C GLY A 162 7.33 27.38 14.11
N GLU A 163 7.00 27.51 12.84
CA GLU A 163 5.67 27.91 12.35
C GLU A 163 4.69 26.73 12.23
N ASP A 164 5.19 25.49 12.16
CA ASP A 164 4.37 24.30 11.96
C ASP A 164 3.78 23.79 13.27
N VAL A 165 2.45 23.81 13.39
CA VAL A 165 1.73 23.27 14.56
C VAL A 165 1.48 21.77 14.38
N VAL A 166 1.72 21.01 15.44
CA VAL A 166 1.42 19.57 15.49
C VAL A 166 -0.04 19.38 15.88
N PHE A 167 -0.77 18.64 15.05
CA PHE A 167 -2.14 18.19 15.29
C PHE A 167 -2.18 16.67 15.51
N SER A 168 -3.17 15.98 14.94
CA SER A 168 -3.32 14.53 15.02
C SER A 168 -3.18 13.93 13.63
N GLY A 169 -1.95 13.84 13.12
CA GLY A 169 -1.62 13.18 11.85
C GLY A 169 -1.35 14.10 10.66
N ASN A 170 -1.15 15.40 10.88
CA ASN A 170 -0.66 16.29 9.83
C ASN A 170 0.77 15.91 9.42
N VAL A 171 1.15 16.26 8.19
CA VAL A 171 2.50 16.02 7.67
C VAL A 171 3.38 17.22 7.98
N ILE A 172 4.55 16.97 8.57
CA ILE A 172 5.59 17.97 8.83
C ILE A 172 6.89 17.46 8.19
N GLU A 173 7.54 18.32 7.41
CA GLU A 173 8.80 18.00 6.75
C GLU A 173 9.90 17.78 7.78
N ALA A 174 10.78 16.81 7.52
CA ALA A 174 11.87 16.51 8.44
C ALA A 174 12.75 17.75 8.68
N ALA A 175 12.99 18.58 7.66
CA ALA A 175 13.76 19.82 7.77
C ALA A 175 13.28 20.73 8.91
N ASN A 176 11.96 20.90 9.04
CA ASN A 176 11.36 21.78 10.04
C ASN A 176 11.48 21.22 11.45
N THR A 177 11.74 19.92 11.57
CA THR A 177 11.99 19.22 12.85
C THR A 177 13.47 19.14 13.23
N SER A 178 14.36 19.91 12.61
CA SER A 178 15.80 19.92 12.96
C SER A 178 16.07 20.42 14.38
N ALA A 179 15.24 21.35 14.88
CA ALA A 179 15.32 21.90 16.23
C ALA A 179 14.24 21.30 17.15
N PRO A 180 14.45 21.28 18.49
CA PRO A 180 13.44 20.81 19.43
C PRO A 180 12.16 21.67 19.34
N PRO A 181 10.98 21.06 19.52
CA PRO A 181 9.72 21.78 19.41
C PRO A 181 9.47 22.70 20.62
N SER A 182 8.68 23.75 20.39
CA SER A 182 8.06 24.51 21.47
C SER A 182 6.87 23.70 22.01
N VAL A 183 6.89 23.42 23.30
CA VAL A 183 5.87 22.59 23.95
C VAL A 183 5.22 23.37 25.09
N VAL A 184 3.90 23.50 25.01
CA VAL A 184 3.05 24.10 26.04
C VAL A 184 2.15 23.01 26.61
N ILE A 185 2.24 22.83 27.92
CA ILE A 185 1.47 21.82 28.66
C ILE A 185 0.46 22.55 29.53
N GLU A 186 -0.81 22.16 29.44
CA GLU A 186 -1.86 22.67 30.33
C GLU A 186 -1.54 22.31 31.80
N SER A 187 -1.63 23.29 32.69
CA SER A 187 -1.43 23.09 34.13
C SER A 187 -2.73 22.58 34.77
N LEU A 188 -2.65 21.43 35.42
CA LEU A 188 -3.77 20.78 36.13
C LEU A 188 -3.57 20.74 37.66
N GLY A 189 -2.48 21.32 38.17
CA GLY A 189 -2.15 21.40 39.61
C GLY A 189 -0.84 20.68 39.97
N ASN A 190 -0.51 20.62 41.26
CA ASN A 190 0.78 20.13 41.77
C ASN A 190 1.04 18.64 41.43
N ALA A 191 1.66 18.39 40.28
CA ALA A 191 2.19 17.11 39.86
C ALA A 191 3.42 17.33 38.96
N PHE A 192 3.98 16.25 38.46
CA PHE A 192 5.03 16.26 37.46
C PHE A 192 4.52 15.67 36.15
N ASN A 193 5.12 16.11 35.06
CA ASN A 193 4.84 15.60 33.72
C ASN A 193 6.12 15.00 33.12
N THR A 194 5.97 13.95 32.32
CA THR A 194 7.05 13.37 31.50
C THR A 194 6.62 13.44 30.04
N LEU A 195 7.46 14.02 29.20
CA LEU A 195 7.25 14.13 27.76
C LEU A 195 8.17 13.16 27.04
N MET A 196 7.59 12.37 26.13
CA MET A 196 8.33 11.40 25.32
C MET A 196 7.94 11.54 23.85
N MET A 197 8.93 11.70 22.97
CA MET A 197 8.77 11.75 21.52
C MET A 197 9.31 10.48 20.89
N VAL A 198 8.46 9.73 20.20
CA VAL A 198 8.74 8.38 19.71
C VAL A 198 8.38 8.28 18.23
N ASN A 199 9.27 7.68 17.44
CA ASN A 199 9.01 7.32 16.06
C ASN A 199 8.66 5.83 15.97
N LEU A 200 7.39 5.56 15.63
CA LEU A 200 6.80 4.22 15.61
C LEU A 200 7.32 3.34 14.47
N ASP A 201 7.72 3.98 13.37
CA ASP A 201 8.09 3.31 12.11
C ASP A 201 9.60 3.45 11.82
N GLY A 202 10.34 4.10 12.71
CA GLY A 202 11.70 4.58 12.46
C GLY A 202 12.83 3.60 12.73
N ASN A 203 12.58 2.44 13.35
CA ASN A 203 13.63 1.56 13.81
C ASN A 203 14.28 0.76 12.63
N PRO A 204 15.56 1.00 12.29
CA PRO A 204 16.25 0.26 11.23
C PRO A 204 16.92 -1.04 11.73
N TYR A 205 16.93 -1.30 13.04
CA TYR A 205 17.70 -2.38 13.64
C TYR A 205 16.85 -3.62 13.86
N GLU A 206 17.50 -4.80 13.95
CA GLU A 206 16.82 -6.07 14.25
C GLU A 206 16.21 -6.11 15.66
N LYS A 207 16.62 -5.18 16.54
CA LYS A 207 16.05 -5.03 17.89
C LYS A 207 14.58 -4.65 17.78
N LYS A 208 13.73 -5.29 18.58
CA LYS A 208 12.33 -4.89 18.72
C LYS A 208 12.22 -3.56 19.46
N GLY A 209 11.26 -2.74 19.04
CA GLY A 209 10.90 -1.49 19.70
C GLY A 209 10.87 -0.31 18.76
N GLU A 210 10.51 0.83 19.34
CA GLU A 210 10.35 2.11 18.68
C GLU A 210 11.58 3.00 18.95
N MET A 211 11.85 3.98 18.09
CA MET A 211 12.98 4.91 18.32
C MET A 211 12.53 6.11 19.15
N ILE A 212 13.22 6.35 20.27
CA ILE A 212 12.96 7.52 21.11
C ILE A 212 13.83 8.70 20.65
N HIS A 213 13.16 9.74 20.19
CA HIS A 213 13.78 10.96 19.67
C HIS A 213 14.04 11.98 20.78
N TRP A 214 13.18 12.03 21.80
CA TRP A 214 13.32 12.97 22.91
C TRP A 214 12.62 12.44 24.16
N LEU A 215 13.26 12.57 25.33
CA LEU A 215 12.65 12.19 26.60
C LEU A 215 13.05 13.16 27.70
N VAL A 216 12.05 13.84 28.26
CA VAL A 216 12.20 14.77 29.37
C VAL A 216 11.28 14.33 30.50
N THR A 217 11.86 14.07 31.67
CA THR A 217 11.16 13.59 32.86
C THR A 217 11.02 14.70 33.90
N ASN A 218 10.10 14.52 34.86
CA ASN A 218 9.96 15.38 36.04
C ASN A 218 9.79 16.88 35.72
N ILE A 219 9.07 17.21 34.66
CA ILE A 219 8.71 18.58 34.33
C ILE A 219 7.68 19.05 35.37
N PRO A 220 7.96 20.07 36.18
CA PRO A 220 6.99 20.57 37.15
C PRO A 220 5.76 21.12 36.43
N ASP A 221 4.57 20.88 36.98
CA ASP A 221 3.32 21.39 36.38
C ASP A 221 3.34 22.93 36.24
N GLY A 222 2.86 23.44 35.09
CA GLY A 222 2.86 24.88 34.77
C GLY A 222 4.23 25.49 34.49
N GLN A 223 5.30 24.68 34.44
CA GLN A 223 6.64 25.13 34.06
C GLN A 223 7.00 24.69 32.64
N PRO A 224 7.92 25.41 31.97
CA PRO A 224 8.41 25.03 30.66
C PRO A 224 9.23 23.73 30.71
N VAL A 225 9.24 23.00 29.59
CA VAL A 225 9.86 21.66 29.47
C VAL A 225 11.34 21.63 29.88
N HIS A 226 12.09 22.70 29.65
CA HIS A 226 13.51 22.77 30.01
C HIS A 226 13.80 22.70 31.53
N LYS A 227 12.78 22.86 32.40
CA LYS A 227 12.94 22.66 33.85
C LYS A 227 12.89 21.20 34.27
N GLY A 228 12.46 20.30 33.39
CA GLY A 228 12.53 18.86 33.62
C GLY A 228 13.97 18.33 33.48
N ALA A 229 14.15 17.08 33.87
CA ALA A 229 15.38 16.33 33.64
C ALA A 229 15.36 15.68 32.25
N GLU A 230 16.17 16.20 31.33
CA GLU A 230 16.37 15.62 30.00
C GLU A 230 17.18 14.32 30.11
N VAL A 231 16.53 13.19 29.81
CA VAL A 231 17.13 11.85 29.88
C VAL A 231 17.71 11.45 28.54
N MET A 232 17.00 11.74 27.44
CA MET A 232 17.52 11.61 26.08
C MET A 232 17.38 12.92 25.35
N LYS A 233 18.49 13.36 24.75
CA LYS A 233 18.54 14.63 24.03
C LYS A 233 17.65 14.58 22.80
N TYR A 234 17.13 15.74 22.43
CA TYR A 234 16.39 15.87 21.20
C TYR A 234 17.22 15.42 19.98
N LEU A 235 16.66 14.49 19.22
CA LEU A 235 17.14 14.06 17.92
C LEU A 235 16.02 14.24 16.91
N GLN A 236 16.30 14.91 15.79
CA GLN A 236 15.38 15.05 14.68
C GLN A 236 14.81 13.67 14.24
N PRO A 237 13.52 13.55 13.92
CA PRO A 237 12.96 12.40 13.21
C PRO A 237 13.77 12.00 11.97
N LEU A 238 14.09 10.70 11.84
CA LEU A 238 14.91 10.17 10.74
C LEU A 238 14.12 9.21 9.85
N PRO A 239 13.15 9.69 9.04
CA PRO A 239 12.52 8.86 8.02
C PRO A 239 13.53 8.53 6.90
N PHE A 240 13.80 7.24 6.68
CA PHE A 240 14.79 6.83 5.68
C PHE A 240 14.24 6.96 4.26
N TYR A 241 15.16 7.05 3.29
CA TYR A 241 14.76 7.13 1.89
C TYR A 241 14.03 5.84 1.48
N GLY A 242 12.81 5.97 0.94
CA GLY A 242 12.02 4.86 0.43
C GLY A 242 11.20 4.08 1.46
N THR A 243 11.20 4.47 2.75
CA THR A 243 10.35 3.84 3.79
C THR A 243 8.95 4.47 3.90
N GLY A 244 8.71 5.59 3.22
CA GLY A 244 7.42 6.27 3.20
C GLY A 244 7.22 7.26 4.36
N TYR A 245 5.99 7.35 4.86
CA TYR A 245 5.65 8.25 5.97
C TYR A 245 5.83 7.55 7.31
N HIS A 246 6.56 8.20 8.21
CA HIS A 246 6.79 7.75 9.58
C HIS A 246 5.86 8.48 10.53
N ARG A 247 5.24 7.74 11.47
CA ARG A 247 4.39 8.33 12.52
C ARG A 247 5.24 8.64 13.75
N VAL A 248 5.31 9.93 14.10
CA VAL A 248 6.03 10.40 15.29
C VAL A 248 5.03 10.89 16.32
N ALA A 249 4.97 10.20 17.46
CA ALA A 249 4.06 10.48 18.55
C ALA A 249 4.77 11.20 19.70
N LEU A 250 4.15 12.27 20.19
CA LEU A 250 4.48 12.94 21.45
C LEU A 250 3.48 12.51 22.51
N ILE A 251 3.97 11.82 23.53
CA ILE A 251 3.18 11.26 24.62
C ILE A 251 3.49 12.05 25.87
N LEU A 252 2.44 12.50 26.53
CA LEU A 252 2.51 13.16 27.83
C LEU A 252 2.03 12.19 28.89
N PHE A 253 2.88 11.95 29.86
CA PHE A 253 2.55 11.24 31.09
C PHE A 253 2.48 12.21 32.25
N ARG A 254 1.60 11.92 33.20
CA ARG A 254 1.46 12.66 34.45
C ARG A 254 1.66 11.72 35.62
N HIS A 255 2.37 12.19 36.64
CA HIS A 255 2.72 11.42 37.83
C HIS A 255 2.88 12.34 39.05
N ASP A 256 2.53 11.84 40.24
CA ASP A 256 2.51 12.64 41.47
C ASP A 256 3.90 12.76 42.14
N GLU A 257 4.74 11.73 42.01
CA GLU A 257 6.05 11.63 42.64
C GLU A 257 7.18 11.64 41.59
N PRO A 258 8.30 12.35 41.83
CA PRO A 258 9.40 12.41 40.86
C PRO A 258 9.96 11.01 40.55
N ILE A 259 10.10 10.70 39.26
CA ILE A 259 10.49 9.38 38.76
C ILE A 259 11.90 9.40 38.19
N SER A 260 12.61 8.27 38.28
CA SER A 260 13.88 8.07 37.59
C SER A 260 13.78 6.88 36.65
N LEU A 261 13.71 7.15 35.35
CA LEU A 261 13.65 6.13 34.28
C LEU A 261 15.05 5.53 33.95
N THR A 262 16.03 5.68 34.85
CA THR A 262 17.45 5.83 34.49
C THR A 262 18.36 4.61 34.46
N PRO A 263 18.04 3.36 34.84
CA PRO A 263 19.11 2.35 34.78
C PRO A 263 19.43 1.86 33.35
N ASN A 264 18.59 2.10 32.33
CA ASN A 264 18.72 1.43 31.01
C ASN A 264 18.66 2.33 29.76
N LEU A 265 18.60 3.66 29.89
CA LEU A 265 18.47 4.57 28.75
C LEU A 265 19.80 5.29 28.50
N ASN A 266 20.52 4.85 27.47
CA ASN A 266 21.76 5.48 27.02
C ASN A 266 21.53 6.27 25.73
N ASP A 267 22.23 7.39 25.60
CA ASP A 267 22.08 8.30 24.46
C ASP A 267 23.39 8.46 23.64
N GLU A 268 24.27 7.45 23.69
CA GLU A 268 25.55 7.52 22.98
C GLU A 268 25.43 7.11 21.51
N LYS A 269 24.57 6.13 21.22
CA LYS A 269 24.36 5.59 19.86
C LYS A 269 22.89 5.60 19.49
N LEU A 270 22.64 5.66 18.18
CA LEU A 270 21.27 5.57 17.64
C LEU A 270 20.60 4.23 17.97
N GLU A 271 21.38 3.13 18.04
CA GLU A 271 20.91 1.80 18.44
C GLU A 271 20.40 1.73 19.88
N ASP A 272 20.93 2.58 20.74
CA ASP A 272 20.57 2.60 22.17
C ASP A 272 19.26 3.36 22.39
N ARG A 273 18.75 4.08 21.39
CA ARG A 273 17.45 4.77 21.43
C ARG A 273 16.28 3.88 21.07
N ALA A 274 16.53 2.64 20.61
CA ALA A 274 15.48 1.69 20.25
C ALA A 274 14.98 0.93 21.49
N HIS A 275 13.74 1.21 21.90
CA HIS A 275 13.13 0.60 23.07
C HIS A 275 11.66 0.27 22.83
N GLU A 276 11.18 -0.81 23.44
CA GLU A 276 9.75 -1.14 23.47
C GLU A 276 9.04 -0.27 24.51
N ILE A 277 8.25 0.71 24.06
CA ILE A 277 7.54 1.64 24.93
C ILE A 277 6.57 0.91 25.87
N ALA A 278 5.90 -0.13 25.37
CA ALA A 278 5.00 -0.95 26.16
C ALA A 278 5.69 -1.56 27.41
N LYS A 279 6.96 -1.96 27.29
CA LYS A 279 7.74 -2.50 28.44
C LYS A 279 8.07 -1.40 29.44
N ILE A 280 8.57 -0.25 28.96
CA ILE A 280 8.90 0.91 29.81
C ILE A 280 7.65 1.37 30.57
N TYR A 281 6.51 1.42 29.90
CA TYR A 281 5.24 1.79 30.52
C TYR A 281 4.83 0.76 31.59
N LYS A 282 4.87 -0.53 31.27
CA LYS A 282 4.45 -1.60 32.17
C LYS A 282 5.31 -1.70 33.44
N GLU A 283 6.61 -1.41 33.34
CA GLU A 283 7.50 -1.34 34.51
C GLU A 283 7.13 -0.19 35.45
N ASN A 284 6.58 0.90 34.92
CA ASN A 284 6.30 2.15 35.63
C ASN A 284 4.80 2.45 35.79
N GLU A 285 3.93 1.49 35.48
CA GLU A 285 2.47 1.65 35.39
C GLU A 285 1.84 2.21 36.68
N LYS A 286 2.42 1.90 37.84
CA LYS A 286 1.93 2.37 39.15
C LYS A 286 2.09 3.87 39.37
N VAL A 287 3.06 4.49 38.70
CA VAL A 287 3.44 5.90 38.90
C VAL A 287 3.11 6.72 37.66
N LEU A 288 3.35 6.16 36.48
CA LEU A 288 3.25 6.83 35.19
C LEU A 288 1.86 6.60 34.57
N THR A 289 1.05 7.64 34.41
CA THR A 289 -0.26 7.54 33.74
C THR A 289 -0.30 8.44 32.50
N PRO A 290 -0.71 7.94 31.32
CA PRO A 290 -0.80 8.77 30.13
C PRO A 290 -1.93 9.79 30.26
N SER A 291 -1.61 11.07 30.04
CA SER A 291 -2.54 12.20 30.15
C SER A 291 -2.89 12.83 28.80
N GLY A 292 -1.96 12.80 27.84
CA GLY A 292 -2.16 13.41 26.54
C GLY A 292 -1.26 12.80 25.46
N ILE A 293 -1.70 12.95 24.22
CA ILE A 293 -0.95 12.51 23.05
C ILE A 293 -1.22 13.43 21.87
N LYS A 294 -0.19 13.69 21.08
CA LYS A 294 -0.26 14.26 19.74
C LYS A 294 0.68 13.48 18.83
N PHE A 295 0.44 13.49 17.52
CA PHE A 295 1.36 12.86 16.58
C PHE A 295 1.30 13.55 15.24
N PHE A 296 2.39 13.48 14.50
CA PHE A 296 2.48 13.95 13.12
C PHE A 296 3.11 12.87 12.26
N GLN A 297 3.04 13.07 10.96
CA GLN A 297 3.72 12.25 9.97
C GLN A 297 4.89 13.01 9.40
N THR A 298 5.97 12.31 9.09
CA THR A 298 7.14 12.89 8.43
C THR A 298 7.64 11.98 7.34
N SER A 299 8.22 12.55 6.29
CA SER A 299 8.79 11.84 5.15
C SER A 299 10.25 12.20 4.97
N TYR A 300 10.97 11.37 4.21
CA TYR A 300 12.38 11.63 3.88
C TYR A 300 12.57 13.02 3.24
N ASP A 301 13.65 13.66 3.65
CA ASP A 301 14.18 14.90 3.09
C ASP A 301 15.72 14.91 3.23
N ASP A 302 16.41 15.78 2.49
CA ASP A 302 17.87 15.89 2.49
C ASP A 302 18.45 16.25 3.87
N SER A 303 17.69 16.92 4.72
CA SER A 303 18.06 17.18 6.11
C SER A 303 18.36 15.88 6.90
N VAL A 304 17.63 14.80 6.63
CA VAL A 304 17.83 13.49 7.27
C VAL A 304 19.19 12.89 6.91
N LYS A 305 19.59 13.04 5.65
CA LYS A 305 20.91 12.59 5.21
C LYS A 305 22.03 13.37 5.89
N GLN A 306 21.86 14.69 6.05
CA GLN A 306 22.83 15.55 6.74
C GLN A 306 22.98 15.16 8.22
N THR A 307 21.87 14.88 8.90
CA THR A 307 21.90 14.45 10.31
C THR A 307 22.46 13.05 10.50
N LEU A 308 22.16 12.11 9.61
CA LEU A 308 22.82 10.79 9.65
C LEU A 308 24.33 10.90 9.44
N HIS A 309 24.77 11.75 8.50
CA HIS A 309 26.19 11.99 8.26
C HIS A 309 26.88 12.68 9.45
N SER A 310 26.21 13.60 10.16
CA SER A 310 26.77 14.24 11.37
C SER A 310 26.95 13.24 12.52
N LEU A 311 26.12 12.20 12.57
CA LEU A 311 26.27 11.05 13.46
C LEU A 311 27.31 10.01 12.99
N GLY A 312 27.94 10.23 11.83
CA GLY A 312 28.92 9.30 11.24
C GLY A 312 28.30 8.06 10.59
N LEU A 313 26.98 8.07 10.34
CA LEU A 313 26.23 6.98 9.72
C LEU A 313 26.00 7.27 8.22
N LYS A 314 25.84 6.21 7.42
CA LYS A 314 25.45 6.32 6.02
C LYS A 314 23.93 6.29 5.92
N SER A 315 23.36 7.12 5.04
CA SER A 315 21.93 7.07 4.76
C SER A 315 21.58 5.77 4.01
N PRO A 316 20.74 4.89 4.57
CA PRO A 316 20.24 3.73 3.84
C PRO A 316 19.26 4.17 2.75
N LEU A 317 19.22 3.39 1.67
CA LEU A 317 18.28 3.56 0.56
C LEU A 317 17.40 2.33 0.51
N TYR A 318 16.11 2.51 0.75
CA TYR A 318 15.11 1.45 0.60
C TYR A 318 14.38 1.62 -0.73
N SER A 319 14.00 0.50 -1.33
CA SER A 319 13.12 0.44 -2.48
C SER A 319 11.98 -0.51 -2.15
N TYR A 320 10.78 -0.19 -2.64
CA TYR A 320 9.65 -1.07 -2.49
C TYR A 320 9.75 -2.20 -3.53
N GLU A 321 9.98 -3.42 -3.06
CA GLU A 321 9.95 -4.61 -3.89
C GLU A 321 8.51 -5.12 -3.99
N TYR A 322 7.96 -5.11 -5.20
CA TYR A 322 6.65 -5.69 -5.45
C TYR A 322 6.75 -7.21 -5.44
N ASN A 323 5.74 -7.88 -4.87
CA ASN A 323 5.61 -9.32 -5.00
C ASN A 323 5.68 -9.73 -6.47
N GLU A 324 6.49 -10.74 -6.76
CA GLU A 324 6.58 -11.29 -8.10
C GLU A 324 5.20 -11.72 -8.61
N ALA A 325 4.93 -11.42 -9.88
CA ALA A 325 3.69 -11.85 -10.50
C ALA A 325 3.62 -13.38 -10.49
N LEU A 326 2.50 -13.95 -10.07
CA LEU A 326 2.29 -15.40 -10.10
C LEU A 326 2.34 -15.90 -11.54
N LYS A 327 3.37 -16.70 -11.85
CA LYS A 327 3.56 -17.35 -13.17
C LYS A 327 3.17 -18.83 -13.07
N PRO A 328 2.39 -19.38 -14.01
CA PRO A 328 2.19 -20.82 -14.09
C PRO A 328 3.49 -21.51 -14.51
N ASP A 329 3.64 -22.81 -14.23
CA ASP A 329 4.82 -23.56 -14.70
C ASP A 329 4.93 -23.52 -16.23
N GLN A 330 6.15 -23.32 -16.72
CA GLN A 330 6.44 -23.36 -18.14
C GLN A 330 6.19 -24.78 -18.68
N ARG A 331 5.47 -24.85 -19.80
CA ARG A 331 5.18 -26.09 -20.51
C ARG A 331 5.65 -25.93 -21.94
N GLU A 332 6.24 -26.98 -22.50
CA GLU A 332 6.65 -27.02 -23.90
C GLU A 332 5.46 -26.70 -24.83
N PHE A 333 4.29 -27.25 -24.50
CA PHE A 333 3.04 -26.98 -25.19
C PHE A 333 1.97 -26.50 -24.19
N PRO A 334 1.68 -25.19 -24.14
CA PRO A 334 0.58 -24.67 -23.34
C PRO A 334 -0.74 -25.31 -23.77
N GLU A 335 -1.56 -25.74 -22.80
CA GLU A 335 -2.88 -26.36 -23.09
C GLU A 335 -3.80 -25.46 -23.93
N ARG A 336 -3.63 -24.15 -23.80
CA ARG A 336 -4.35 -23.14 -24.56
C ARG A 336 -3.36 -22.33 -25.39
N PRO A 337 -3.64 -22.07 -26.68
CA PRO A 337 -2.75 -21.29 -27.53
C PRO A 337 -2.49 -19.92 -26.88
N GLN A 338 -1.23 -19.68 -26.52
CA GLN A 338 -0.74 -18.39 -26.06
C GLN A 338 0.05 -17.73 -27.18
N PRO A 339 0.03 -16.39 -27.29
CA PRO A 339 0.95 -15.68 -28.17
C PRO A 339 2.39 -16.00 -27.76
N PHE A 340 3.17 -16.54 -28.70
CA PHE A 340 4.48 -17.12 -28.38
C PHE A 340 5.44 -16.09 -27.75
N ASN A 341 5.39 -14.83 -28.19
CA ASN A 341 6.21 -13.75 -27.66
C ASN A 341 5.90 -13.49 -26.19
N LEU A 342 4.64 -13.20 -25.84
CA LEU A 342 4.26 -12.94 -24.43
C LEU A 342 4.45 -14.18 -23.55
N TYR A 343 4.24 -15.37 -24.11
CA TYR A 343 4.44 -16.61 -23.38
C TYR A 343 5.92 -16.84 -23.04
N LEU A 344 6.81 -16.73 -24.02
CA LEU A 344 8.25 -16.92 -23.80
C LEU A 344 8.83 -15.76 -22.98
N ASP A 345 8.40 -14.52 -23.22
CA ASP A 345 8.81 -13.34 -22.46
C ASP A 345 8.45 -13.46 -20.97
N MET A 346 7.41 -14.20 -20.61
CA MET A 346 7.03 -14.44 -19.21
C MET A 346 8.10 -15.22 -18.42
N TYR A 347 8.82 -16.10 -19.10
CA TYR A 347 9.85 -16.98 -18.52
C TYR A 347 11.27 -16.59 -18.91
N ARG A 348 11.43 -15.49 -19.65
CA ARG A 348 12.74 -14.91 -19.89
C ARG A 348 13.31 -14.37 -18.59
N ASP A 349 14.64 -14.37 -18.51
CA ASP A 349 15.34 -13.80 -17.39
C ASP A 349 15.01 -12.30 -17.30
N PRO A 350 14.56 -11.79 -16.14
CA PRO A 350 14.16 -10.39 -15.99
C PRO A 350 15.27 -9.41 -16.40
N LYS A 351 16.53 -9.77 -16.17
CA LYS A 351 17.71 -8.97 -16.53
C LYS A 351 17.80 -8.70 -18.03
N GLU A 352 17.58 -9.72 -18.86
CA GLU A 352 17.60 -9.56 -20.32
C GLU A 352 16.48 -8.62 -20.79
N ILE A 353 15.30 -8.72 -20.16
CA ILE A 353 14.15 -7.86 -20.47
C ILE A 353 14.46 -6.42 -20.06
N GLU A 354 15.05 -6.23 -18.88
CA GLU A 354 15.46 -4.92 -18.37
C GLU A 354 16.52 -4.28 -19.26
N GLU A 355 17.56 -5.02 -19.65
CA GLU A 355 18.58 -4.57 -20.61
C GLU A 355 17.94 -4.16 -21.95
N GLU A 356 17.08 -5.02 -22.52
CA GLU A 356 16.33 -4.73 -23.74
C GLU A 356 15.44 -3.47 -23.62
N VAL A 357 14.92 -3.17 -22.43
CA VAL A 357 14.11 -1.98 -22.15
C VAL A 357 15.00 -0.76 -21.99
N VAL A 358 16.11 -0.88 -21.26
CA VAL A 358 17.10 0.20 -21.05
C VAL A 358 17.75 0.62 -22.36
N GLU A 359 18.18 -0.31 -23.20
CA GLU A 359 18.73 -0.01 -24.53
C GLU A 359 17.73 0.80 -25.37
N LYS A 360 16.47 0.34 -25.44
CA LYS A 360 15.40 1.06 -26.16
C LYS A 360 15.14 2.44 -25.55
N ARG A 361 15.23 2.59 -24.23
CA ARG A 361 15.12 3.90 -23.56
C ARG A 361 16.27 4.82 -23.95
N LEU A 362 17.51 4.33 -23.92
CA LEU A 362 18.70 5.09 -24.30
C LEU A 362 18.66 5.53 -25.76
N GLU A 363 18.24 4.66 -26.69
CA GLU A 363 18.02 5.00 -28.09
C GLU A 363 17.03 6.17 -28.25
N THR A 364 15.97 6.20 -27.44
CA THR A 364 14.99 7.30 -27.47
C THR A 364 15.50 8.58 -26.78
N ALA A 365 16.32 8.46 -25.73
CA ALA A 365 16.82 9.59 -24.94
C ALA A 365 17.95 10.35 -25.64
N GLN A 366 18.82 9.65 -26.40
CA GLN A 366 19.95 10.25 -27.12
C GLN A 366 19.53 11.15 -28.30
N LEU A 367 18.27 11.13 -28.68
CA LEU A 367 17.75 11.92 -29.79
C LEU A 367 17.08 13.18 -29.22
N GLU A 368 17.85 14.27 -29.08
CA GLU A 368 17.39 15.55 -28.50
C GLU A 368 16.13 16.13 -29.17
N GLN A 369 15.75 15.66 -30.36
CA GLN A 369 14.48 15.96 -31.00
C GLN A 369 13.98 14.79 -31.87
N VAL A 370 13.52 13.68 -31.27
CA VAL A 370 12.68 12.74 -32.03
C VAL A 370 11.36 13.43 -32.37
N GLN A 371 11.20 13.88 -33.61
CA GLN A 371 9.87 14.18 -34.12
C GLN A 371 9.07 12.88 -34.09
N VAL A 372 8.20 12.74 -33.08
CA VAL A 372 7.29 11.60 -32.98
C VAL A 372 6.50 11.56 -34.29
N SER A 373 6.64 10.47 -35.04
CA SER A 373 5.95 10.30 -36.30
C SER A 373 4.45 10.48 -36.08
N LYS A 374 3.79 11.28 -36.93
CA LYS A 374 2.34 11.56 -36.82
C LYS A 374 1.50 10.26 -36.78
N TRP A 375 1.99 9.23 -37.45
CA TRP A 375 1.37 7.90 -37.52
C TRP A 375 2.21 6.87 -36.77
N ARG A 376 1.53 5.93 -36.11
CA ARG A 376 2.17 4.86 -35.32
C ARG A 376 3.01 3.92 -36.17
N ASP A 377 2.48 3.59 -37.34
CA ASP A 377 3.18 2.85 -38.38
C ASP A 377 3.02 3.63 -39.70
N PRO A 378 4.04 4.41 -40.09
CA PRO A 378 4.02 5.16 -41.35
C PRO A 378 3.80 4.26 -42.58
N ASN A 379 4.21 2.99 -42.51
CA ASN A 379 4.17 2.03 -43.61
C ASN A 379 3.19 0.87 -43.30
N TYR A 380 2.09 1.15 -42.61
CA TYR A 380 1.11 0.13 -42.16
C TYR A 380 0.73 -0.90 -43.23
N VAL A 381 0.43 -0.45 -44.45
CA VAL A 381 -0.04 -1.34 -45.52
C VAL A 381 1.05 -2.33 -45.95
N GLU A 382 2.30 -1.90 -45.95
CA GLU A 382 3.45 -2.74 -46.29
C GLU A 382 3.80 -3.67 -45.12
N ASN A 383 3.93 -3.10 -43.92
CA ASN A 383 4.25 -3.85 -42.70
C ASN A 383 3.20 -4.92 -42.37
N LYS A 384 1.92 -4.68 -42.64
CA LYS A 384 0.86 -5.69 -42.47
C LYS A 384 0.99 -6.87 -43.46
N LYS A 385 1.61 -6.66 -44.62
CA LYS A 385 1.85 -7.70 -45.62
C LYS A 385 3.15 -8.45 -45.39
N THR A 386 4.19 -7.76 -44.93
CA THR A 386 5.55 -8.29 -44.80
C THR A 386 5.86 -8.83 -43.41
N LEU A 387 5.43 -8.13 -42.35
CA LEU A 387 5.78 -8.49 -40.97
C LEU A 387 4.83 -9.56 -40.41
N PRO A 388 5.38 -10.51 -39.63
CA PRO A 388 4.58 -11.35 -38.75
C PRO A 388 3.72 -10.51 -37.80
N ALA A 389 2.53 -11.03 -37.48
CA ALA A 389 1.52 -10.31 -36.66
C ALA A 389 2.07 -9.77 -35.33
N TRP A 390 2.98 -10.48 -34.67
CA TRP A 390 3.58 -10.08 -33.39
C TRP A 390 4.57 -8.91 -33.52
N GLN A 391 5.33 -8.82 -34.63
CA GLN A 391 6.26 -7.71 -34.88
C GLN A 391 5.47 -6.44 -35.19
N HIS A 392 4.42 -6.60 -35.98
CA HIS A 392 3.47 -5.54 -36.26
C HIS A 392 2.77 -5.08 -34.95
N GLU A 393 2.31 -5.99 -34.09
CA GLU A 393 1.76 -5.66 -32.76
C GLU A 393 2.78 -4.93 -31.86
N LYS A 394 4.07 -5.30 -31.90
CA LYS A 394 5.15 -4.64 -31.16
C LYS A 394 5.31 -3.17 -31.59
N ILE A 395 5.15 -2.83 -32.87
CA ILE A 395 5.16 -1.43 -33.36
C ILE A 395 4.00 -0.65 -32.72
N TYR A 396 2.80 -1.23 -32.67
CA TYR A 396 1.64 -0.62 -32.05
C TYR A 396 1.72 -0.52 -30.52
N SER A 397 2.40 -1.48 -29.88
CA SER A 397 2.63 -1.52 -28.44
C SER A 397 3.65 -0.48 -27.96
N ARG A 398 4.39 0.20 -28.86
CA ARG A 398 5.29 1.31 -28.50
C ARG A 398 4.55 2.54 -27.95
N GLU A 399 3.23 2.60 -28.07
CA GLU A 399 2.38 3.66 -27.50
C GLU A 399 1.16 3.11 -26.71
N GLY A 400 0.54 3.91 -25.84
CA GLY A 400 -0.62 3.51 -25.01
C GLY A 400 -0.24 3.06 -23.58
N ARG A 401 -0.89 2.02 -23.03
CA ARG A 401 -0.59 1.50 -21.67
C ARG A 401 0.87 1.09 -21.49
N HIS A 402 1.51 0.60 -22.55
CA HIS A 402 2.91 0.16 -22.52
C HIS A 402 3.94 1.29 -22.73
N LYS A 403 3.47 2.49 -23.09
CA LYS A 403 4.30 3.69 -23.29
C LYS A 403 4.98 4.14 -21.99
N ALA A 404 4.31 3.93 -20.86
CA ALA A 404 4.83 4.27 -19.54
C ALA A 404 6.15 3.53 -19.26
N TYR A 405 6.25 2.23 -19.59
CA TYR A 405 7.48 1.46 -19.38
C TYR A 405 8.70 1.96 -20.17
N ILE A 406 8.50 2.72 -21.24
CA ILE A 406 9.60 3.24 -22.08
C ILE A 406 9.85 4.72 -21.79
N ARG A 407 8.83 5.49 -21.38
CA ARG A 407 8.93 6.94 -21.17
C ARG A 407 9.07 7.38 -19.72
N ASN A 408 8.97 6.48 -18.75
CA ASN A 408 9.25 6.86 -17.35
C ASN A 408 10.66 7.45 -17.29
N PRO A 409 10.83 8.64 -16.65
CA PRO A 409 12.16 9.19 -16.44
C PRO A 409 13.00 8.13 -15.70
N ILE A 410 14.26 8.01 -16.11
CA ILE A 410 15.24 7.30 -15.29
C ILE A 410 15.40 8.19 -14.07
N ASP A 411 14.95 7.73 -12.90
CA ASP A 411 15.21 8.43 -11.65
C ASP A 411 16.73 8.61 -11.56
N SER A 412 17.16 9.87 -11.68
CA SER A 412 18.55 10.31 -11.71
C SER A 412 19.13 10.43 -10.31
#